data_AF-A0A8J5JEY1-F1
#
_entry.id   AF-A0A8J5JEY1-F1
#
_cell.length_a   1.000
_cell.length_b   1.000
_cell.length_c   1.000
_cell.angle_alpha   90.00
_cell.angle_beta   90.00
_cell.angle_gamma   90.00
#
_symmetry.space_group_name_H-M   'P 1'
#
loop_
_entity.id
_entity.type
_entity.pdbx_description
1 polymer ?
#
loop_
_entity_poly.entity_id
_entity_poly.type
_entity_poly.pdbx_seq_one_letter_code
_entity_poly.pdbx_strand_id
1 'polypeptide(L)'
;MKPHALVAATVLTVTATMDSTMGMRQFLEELPNGSLFQQALGHPGDDSSQETDIAQAFDNAGQSWTKSLCEAKFPGSSMTSGQAFGDPCCTWKKGGKPDFTVTPFTTTPGKATTCASSGAPSSASDATKGNTGDQPISFDTLCG
;
A
#
# COMPACT_ATOMS: atom_id res chain seq x y z
N MET A 1 13.68 -0.78 -70.47
CA MET A 1 13.38 0.05 -69.29
C MET A 1 12.45 -0.73 -68.36
N LYS A 2 12.69 -0.64 -67.05
CA LYS A 2 11.97 -1.25 -65.90
C LYS A 2 10.54 -0.65 -65.77
N PRO A 3 9.58 -1.29 -65.06
CA PRO A 3 9.57 -1.25 -63.60
C PRO A 3 9.24 -2.57 -62.90
N HIS A 4 9.89 -2.72 -61.74
CA HIS A 4 9.59 -3.70 -60.70
C HIS A 4 8.33 -3.26 -59.94
N ALA A 5 7.41 -4.19 -59.67
CA ALA A 5 6.35 -3.98 -58.69
C ALA A 5 6.65 -4.84 -57.46
N LEU A 6 7.07 -4.15 -56.41
CA LEU A 6 7.36 -4.67 -55.08
C LEU A 6 6.05 -5.14 -54.43
N VAL A 7 5.97 -6.42 -54.07
CA VAL A 7 4.87 -6.96 -53.26
C VAL A 7 5.05 -6.42 -51.84
N ALA A 8 4.27 -5.41 -51.49
CA ALA A 8 4.26 -4.84 -50.15
C ALA A 8 3.65 -5.86 -49.16
N ALA A 9 4.48 -6.44 -48.31
CA ALA A 9 4.03 -7.23 -47.18
C ALA A 9 3.46 -6.28 -46.11
N THR A 10 2.13 -6.21 -46.01
CA THR A 10 1.45 -5.48 -44.93
C THR A 10 1.62 -6.23 -43.63
N VAL A 11 2.56 -5.77 -42.78
CA VAL A 11 2.69 -6.23 -41.39
C VAL A 11 1.52 -5.64 -40.59
N LEU A 12 0.57 -6.48 -40.20
CA LEU A 12 -0.46 -6.14 -39.22
C LEU A 12 0.20 -6.07 -37.83
N THR A 13 0.60 -4.88 -37.41
CA THR A 13 0.99 -4.63 -36.02
C THR A 13 -0.27 -4.68 -35.15
N VAL A 14 -0.48 -5.80 -34.45
CA VAL A 14 -1.49 -5.89 -33.38
C VAL A 14 -0.97 -5.06 -32.20
N THR A 15 -1.34 -3.79 -32.15
CA THR A 15 -1.13 -2.95 -30.98
C THR A 15 -2.13 -3.37 -29.91
N ALA A 16 -1.69 -4.21 -28.97
CA ALA A 16 -2.46 -4.56 -27.79
C ALA A 16 -2.54 -3.32 -26.87
N THR A 17 -3.64 -2.58 -26.95
CA THR A 17 -3.94 -1.52 -26.00
C THR A 17 -4.43 -2.20 -24.71
N MET A 18 -3.54 -2.32 -23.73
CA MET A 18 -3.94 -2.72 -22.37
C MET A 18 -4.84 -1.62 -21.83
N ASP A 19 -6.11 -1.94 -21.61
CA ASP A 19 -7.05 -1.01 -21.02
C ASP A 19 -6.64 -0.79 -19.55
N SER A 20 -6.17 0.42 -19.21
CA SER A 20 -5.67 0.75 -17.87
C SER A 20 -6.71 0.50 -16.77
N THR A 21 -8.01 0.46 -17.11
CA THR A 21 -9.08 0.13 -16.15
C THR A 21 -9.03 -1.33 -15.70
N MET A 22 -8.56 -2.24 -16.56
CA MET A 22 -8.37 -3.65 -16.20
C MET A 22 -7.20 -3.79 -15.22
N GLY A 23 -6.09 -3.10 -15.47
CA GLY A 23 -4.92 -3.11 -14.57
C GLY A 23 -5.26 -2.61 -13.17
N MET A 24 -5.99 -1.50 -13.07
CA MET A 24 -6.46 -0.97 -11.78
C MET A 24 -7.36 -1.97 -11.05
N ARG A 25 -8.33 -2.58 -11.74
CA ARG A 25 -9.23 -3.55 -11.10
C ARG A 25 -8.48 -4.79 -10.61
N GLN A 26 -7.58 -5.34 -11.42
CA GLN A 26 -6.75 -6.48 -11.02
C GLN A 26 -5.90 -6.15 -9.79
N PHE A 27 -5.26 -4.98 -9.78
CA PHE A 27 -4.51 -4.51 -8.61
C PHE A 27 -5.39 -4.40 -7.35
N LEU A 28 -6.57 -3.80 -7.46
CA LEU A 28 -7.48 -3.64 -6.32
C LEU A 28 -8.03 -4.99 -5.82
N GLU A 29 -8.30 -5.94 -6.70
CA GLU A 29 -8.74 -7.30 -6.30
C GLU A 29 -7.70 -8.07 -5.48
N GLU A 30 -6.43 -7.68 -5.59
CA GLU A 30 -5.33 -8.24 -4.82
C GLU A 30 -5.17 -7.59 -3.44
N LEU A 31 -6.01 -6.61 -3.08
CA LEU A 31 -5.94 -5.92 -1.79
C LEU A 31 -7.16 -6.23 -0.90
N PRO A 32 -6.99 -6.33 0.43
CA PRO A 32 -8.12 -6.35 1.34
C PRO A 32 -8.93 -5.06 1.20
N ASN A 33 -10.26 -5.20 1.17
CA ASN A 33 -11.22 -4.12 0.89
C ASN A 33 -11.04 -3.41 -0.46
N GLY A 34 -10.24 -3.94 -1.39
CA GLY A 34 -9.95 -3.25 -2.65
C GLY A 34 -11.17 -2.89 -3.50
N SER A 35 -12.26 -3.65 -3.38
CA SER A 35 -13.55 -3.35 -4.03
C SER A 35 -14.21 -2.04 -3.54
N LEU A 36 -13.80 -1.50 -2.40
CA LEU A 36 -14.26 -0.21 -1.90
C LEU A 36 -13.53 0.97 -2.55
N PHE A 37 -12.34 0.73 -3.10
CA PHE A 37 -11.52 1.76 -3.74
C PHE A 37 -11.97 1.95 -5.19
N GLN A 38 -12.24 3.19 -5.57
CA GLN A 38 -12.62 3.55 -6.95
C GLN A 38 -11.54 4.39 -7.63
N GLN A 39 -10.56 4.86 -6.85
CA GLN A 39 -9.43 5.66 -7.28
C GLN A 39 -8.21 4.80 -7.64
N ALA A 40 -7.35 5.34 -8.50
CA ALA A 40 -6.03 4.78 -8.77
C ALA A 40 -5.16 4.87 -7.51
N LEU A 41 -4.76 3.72 -6.99
CA LEU A 41 -3.78 3.61 -5.91
C LEU A 41 -2.36 3.41 -6.43
N GLY A 42 -2.20 2.87 -7.64
CA GLY A 42 -0.90 2.50 -8.18
C GLY A 42 -0.17 3.60 -8.94
N HIS A 43 -0.89 4.59 -9.47
CA HIS A 43 -0.33 5.73 -10.18
C HIS A 43 -0.84 7.04 -9.58
N PRO A 44 0.00 8.08 -9.47
CA PRO A 44 -0.42 9.37 -8.94
C PRO A 44 -1.28 10.13 -9.97
N GLY A 45 -2.56 10.32 -9.67
CA GLY A 45 -3.49 11.00 -10.58
C GLY A 45 -3.64 10.24 -11.90
N ASP A 46 -3.43 10.94 -13.02
CA ASP A 46 -3.51 10.36 -14.38
C ASP A 46 -2.14 10.01 -14.98
N ASP A 47 -1.04 10.21 -14.24
CA ASP A 47 0.32 9.95 -14.73
C ASP A 47 0.70 8.47 -14.60
N SER A 48 0.48 7.72 -15.70
CA SER A 48 0.84 6.30 -15.78
C SER A 48 2.35 6.04 -15.87
N SER A 49 3.18 7.08 -15.97
CA SER A 49 4.65 6.96 -16.06
C SER A 49 5.32 6.80 -14.70
N GLN A 50 4.58 7.08 -13.63
CA GLN A 50 5.07 7.04 -12.25
C GLN A 50 4.25 6.06 -11.43
N GLU A 51 4.88 5.38 -10.49
CA GLU A 51 4.21 4.48 -9.55
C GLU A 51 4.14 5.13 -8.17
N THR A 52 3.08 4.86 -7.43
CA THR A 52 3.05 5.19 -6.00
C THR A 52 3.94 4.21 -5.22
N ASP A 53 4.39 4.62 -4.05
CA ASP A 53 5.16 3.74 -3.15
C ASP A 53 4.42 2.43 -2.83
N ILE A 54 3.08 2.44 -2.85
CA ILE A 54 2.26 1.24 -2.65
C ILE A 54 2.29 0.31 -3.87
N ALA A 55 2.19 0.83 -5.09
CA ALA A 55 2.37 0.01 -6.29
C ALA A 55 3.76 -0.63 -6.31
N GLN A 56 4.79 0.14 -5.98
CA GLN A 56 6.15 -0.38 -5.92
C GLN A 56 6.31 -1.45 -4.83
N ALA A 57 5.75 -1.24 -3.63
CA ALA A 57 5.75 -2.26 -2.57
C ALA A 57 5.00 -3.53 -2.97
N PHE A 58 3.90 -3.38 -3.70
CA PHE A 58 3.10 -4.49 -4.23
C PHE A 58 3.84 -5.27 -5.33
N ASP A 59 4.52 -4.58 -6.26
CA ASP A 59 5.33 -5.21 -7.29
C ASP A 59 6.52 -5.97 -6.69
N ASN A 60 7.22 -5.34 -5.73
CA ASN A 60 8.29 -5.99 -4.96
C ASN A 60 7.80 -7.22 -4.16
N ALA A 61 6.51 -7.26 -3.81
CA ALA A 61 5.87 -8.39 -3.16
C ALA A 61 5.38 -9.47 -4.13
N GLY A 62 5.66 -9.34 -5.43
CA GLY A 62 5.24 -10.28 -6.47
C GLY A 62 3.78 -10.09 -6.91
N GLN A 63 3.27 -8.86 -6.81
CA GLN A 63 1.92 -8.49 -7.26
C GLN A 63 0.82 -9.31 -6.57
N SER A 64 0.96 -9.52 -5.26
CA SER A 64 -0.01 -10.23 -4.44
C SER A 64 0.02 -9.73 -3.00
N TRP A 65 -1.09 -9.90 -2.28
CA TRP A 65 -1.11 -9.65 -0.84
C TRP A 65 -0.33 -10.71 -0.07
N THR A 66 0.96 -10.44 0.11
CA THR A 66 1.84 -11.29 0.92
C THR A 66 1.85 -10.86 2.37
N LYS A 67 2.21 -11.79 3.26
CA LYS A 67 2.44 -11.47 4.68
C LYS A 67 3.49 -10.36 4.85
N SER A 68 4.56 -10.39 4.04
CA SER A 68 5.60 -9.36 4.06
C SER A 68 5.05 -7.99 3.69
N LEU A 69 4.21 -7.89 2.66
CA LEU A 69 3.57 -6.63 2.26
C LEU A 69 2.63 -6.11 3.35
N CYS A 70 1.85 -7.01 3.95
CA CYS A 70 0.92 -6.68 5.03
C CYS A 70 1.63 -6.14 6.28
N GLU A 71 2.74 -6.77 6.68
CA GLU A 71 3.53 -6.35 7.86
C GLU A 71 4.43 -5.15 7.56
N ALA A 72 4.70 -4.85 6.30
CA ALA A 72 5.49 -3.69 5.90
C ALA A 72 4.80 -2.39 6.31
N LYS A 73 5.62 -1.39 6.65
CA LYS A 73 5.14 -0.04 6.97
C LYS A 73 4.48 0.59 5.73
N PHE A 74 3.30 1.17 5.92
CA PHE A 74 2.63 1.92 4.89
C PHE A 74 3.42 3.21 4.58
N PRO A 75 3.80 3.49 3.33
CA PRO A 75 4.57 4.67 2.95
C PRO A 75 3.91 5.98 3.41
N GLY A 76 4.70 6.88 3.99
CA GLY A 76 4.17 8.16 4.52
C GLY A 76 3.31 8.05 5.79
N SER A 77 3.21 6.87 6.42
CA SER A 77 2.44 6.64 7.64
C SER A 77 3.25 5.96 8.75
N SER A 78 2.70 5.92 9.96
CA SER A 78 3.23 5.16 11.11
C SER A 78 2.61 3.76 11.24
N MET A 79 1.62 3.41 10.41
CA MET A 79 0.93 2.11 10.45
C MET A 79 1.46 1.14 9.39
N THR A 80 1.17 -0.15 9.53
CA THR A 80 1.47 -1.16 8.50
C THR A 80 0.44 -1.14 7.37
N SER A 81 0.77 -1.76 6.22
CA SER A 81 -0.17 -1.93 5.12
C SER A 81 -1.40 -2.72 5.56
N GLY A 82 -1.23 -3.77 6.37
CA GLY A 82 -2.34 -4.52 6.96
C GLY A 82 -3.28 -3.64 7.78
N GLN A 83 -2.72 -2.78 8.63
CA GLN A 83 -3.52 -1.84 9.42
C GLN A 83 -4.27 -0.84 8.53
N ALA A 84 -3.65 -0.39 7.43
CA ALA A 84 -4.23 0.57 6.50
C ALA A 84 -5.36 -0.02 5.64
N PHE A 85 -5.21 -1.27 5.18
CA PHE A 85 -6.16 -1.92 4.27
C PHE A 85 -7.19 -2.83 4.98
N GLY A 86 -7.12 -2.96 6.30
CA GLY A 86 -8.12 -3.68 7.10
C GLY A 86 -7.85 -5.17 7.30
N ASP A 87 -6.58 -5.57 7.18
CA ASP A 87 -6.05 -6.89 7.51
C ASP A 87 -4.89 -6.75 8.52
N PRO A 88 -5.13 -6.21 9.73
CA PRO A 88 -4.06 -5.93 10.69
C PRO A 88 -3.42 -7.21 11.25
N CYS A 89 -4.07 -8.37 11.09
CA CYS A 89 -3.53 -9.67 11.48
C CYS A 89 -2.78 -10.40 10.36
N CYS A 90 -2.74 -9.83 9.14
CA CYS A 90 -2.09 -10.44 7.97
C CYS A 90 -2.58 -11.85 7.64
N THR A 91 -3.89 -12.07 7.83
CA THR A 91 -4.53 -13.37 7.61
C THR A 91 -5.31 -13.42 6.30
N TRP A 92 -5.67 -12.26 5.74
CA TRP A 92 -6.45 -12.16 4.52
C TRP A 92 -5.81 -12.94 3.36
N LYS A 93 -6.67 -13.46 2.50
CA LYS A 93 -6.34 -14.17 1.27
C LYS A 93 -7.23 -13.62 0.17
N LYS A 94 -6.75 -13.65 -1.07
CA LYS A 94 -7.48 -13.13 -2.23
C LYS A 94 -8.94 -13.60 -2.25
N GLY A 95 -9.87 -12.65 -2.36
CA GLY A 95 -11.32 -12.90 -2.35
C GLY A 95 -11.92 -13.26 -0.98
N GLY A 96 -11.11 -13.32 0.09
CA GLY A 96 -11.57 -13.56 1.44
C GLY A 96 -12.24 -12.34 2.08
N LYS A 97 -12.85 -12.54 3.25
CA LYS A 97 -13.42 -11.45 4.04
C LYS A 97 -12.30 -10.72 4.82
N PRO A 98 -12.13 -9.39 4.67
CA PRO A 98 -11.22 -8.62 5.51
C PRO A 98 -11.67 -8.62 6.98
N ASP A 99 -10.71 -8.48 7.90
CA ASP A 99 -10.96 -8.38 9.34
C ASP A 99 -11.77 -7.11 9.65
N PHE A 100 -11.40 -6.01 9.00
CA PHE A 100 -12.03 -4.70 9.16
C PHE A 100 -12.41 -4.10 7.82
N THR A 101 -13.55 -3.43 7.76
CA THR A 101 -13.88 -2.53 6.66
C THR A 101 -13.17 -1.20 6.86
N VAL A 102 -12.50 -0.69 5.82
CA VAL A 102 -11.79 0.58 5.87
C VAL A 102 -12.45 1.63 4.98
N THR A 103 -12.19 2.89 5.29
CA THR A 103 -12.56 4.00 4.40
C THR A 103 -11.53 4.08 3.26
N PRO A 104 -11.95 4.13 1.99
CA PRO A 104 -11.03 4.30 0.87
C PRO A 104 -10.21 5.60 0.98
N PHE A 105 -8.96 5.54 0.56
CA PHE A 105 -8.03 6.67 0.55
C PHE A 105 -7.23 6.70 -0.76
N THR A 106 -6.60 7.83 -1.07
CA THR A 106 -5.79 7.99 -2.30
C THR A 106 -4.30 7.79 -2.02
N THR A 107 -3.77 8.51 -1.03
CA THR A 107 -2.32 8.54 -0.74
C THR A 107 -1.97 8.22 0.71
N THR A 108 -2.81 8.63 1.66
CA THR A 108 -2.55 8.43 3.08
C THR A 108 -3.76 7.77 3.75
N PRO A 109 -3.57 6.62 4.42
CA PRO A 109 -4.64 5.96 5.14
C PRO A 109 -5.06 6.77 6.37
N GLY A 110 -6.36 6.77 6.64
CA GLY A 110 -6.94 7.57 7.73
C GLY A 110 -6.73 6.95 9.11
N LYS A 111 -7.43 5.84 9.41
CA LYS A 111 -7.34 5.15 10.71
C LYS A 111 -6.71 3.78 10.57
N ALA A 112 -5.70 3.53 11.41
CA ALA A 112 -5.11 2.21 11.56
C ALA A 112 -6.09 1.24 12.23
N THR A 113 -6.28 0.08 11.63
CA THR A 113 -6.99 -1.05 12.25
C THR A 113 -6.05 -1.81 13.18
N THR A 114 -6.60 -2.61 14.12
CA THR A 114 -5.81 -3.31 15.13
C THR A 114 -6.10 -4.80 15.14
N CYS A 115 -5.06 -5.62 15.27
CA CYS A 115 -5.21 -7.06 15.35
C CYS A 115 -5.58 -7.46 16.78
N ALA A 116 -6.70 -8.17 16.96
CA ALA A 116 -7.14 -8.62 18.28
C ALA A 116 -6.13 -9.59 18.95
N SER A 117 -5.34 -10.32 18.16
CA SER A 117 -4.27 -11.21 18.65
C SER A 117 -3.00 -10.47 19.06
N SER A 118 -2.91 -9.17 18.80
CA SER A 118 -1.80 -8.32 19.21
C SER A 118 -2.28 -7.39 20.33
N GLY A 119 -2.27 -7.90 21.56
CA GLY A 119 -2.43 -7.11 22.78
C GLY A 119 -1.23 -6.19 23.06
N ALA A 120 -0.77 -5.44 22.07
CA ALA A 120 0.18 -4.36 22.23
C ALA A 120 -0.34 -3.16 21.42
N PRO A 121 -0.72 -2.04 22.05
CA PRO A 121 -0.91 -0.82 21.31
C PRO A 121 0.43 -0.48 20.65
N SER A 122 0.45 -0.34 19.32
CA SER A 122 1.52 0.37 18.64
C SER A 122 1.56 1.76 19.28
N SER A 123 2.52 1.98 20.19
CA SER A 123 2.68 3.26 20.86
C SER A 123 2.72 4.35 19.81
N ALA A 124 1.70 5.20 19.85
CA ALA A 124 1.77 6.52 19.30
C ALA A 124 3.01 7.18 19.89
N SER A 125 4.01 7.46 19.06
CA SER A 125 4.90 8.57 19.31
C SER A 125 4.08 9.84 19.04
N ASP A 126 3.21 10.16 19.99
CA ASP A 126 2.63 11.49 20.10
C ASP A 126 3.73 12.39 20.64
N ALA A 127 4.42 13.06 19.72
CA ALA A 127 5.33 14.15 20.05
C ALA A 127 4.49 15.39 20.38
N THR A 128 3.83 15.42 21.54
CA THR A 128 3.38 16.67 22.14
C THR A 128 4.46 17.16 23.09
N LYS A 129 5.29 18.07 22.56
CA LYS A 129 6.17 18.95 23.32
C LYS A 129 5.30 19.88 24.17
N GLY A 130 5.04 19.50 25.41
CA GLY A 130 4.35 20.27 26.44
C GLY A 130 5.29 20.56 27.62
N ASN A 131 5.37 21.83 27.97
CA ASN A 131 6.34 22.53 28.82
C ASN A 131 6.32 22.18 30.34
N THR A 132 7.40 22.60 31.02
CA THR A 132 7.52 22.94 32.46
C THR A 132 7.79 21.80 33.45
N GLY A 133 8.85 21.97 34.22
CA GLY A 133 9.44 20.94 35.07
C GLY A 133 8.95 20.89 36.52
N ASP A 134 9.44 19.87 37.21
CA ASP A 134 9.75 19.82 38.64
C ASP A 134 10.56 18.53 38.90
N GLN A 135 11.84 18.66 39.24
CA GLN A 135 12.62 17.59 39.91
C GLN A 135 12.31 17.71 41.42
N PRO A 136 12.47 16.68 42.29
CA PRO A 136 13.59 15.74 42.23
C PRO A 136 13.31 14.29 42.68
N ILE A 137 13.99 13.31 42.07
CA ILE A 137 14.32 12.06 42.77
C ILE A 137 15.81 12.03 43.09
N SER A 138 16.05 11.73 44.36
CA SER A 138 17.30 11.77 45.11
C SER A 138 18.34 10.80 44.54
N PHE A 139 19.58 11.29 44.40
CA PHE A 139 20.76 10.52 44.07
C PHE A 139 21.60 10.38 45.33
N ASP A 140 21.47 9.27 46.06
CA ASP A 140 22.50 8.85 47.00
C ASP A 140 22.42 7.35 47.24
N THR A 141 23.56 6.67 47.03
CA THR A 141 23.99 5.39 47.62
C THR A 141 24.67 4.52 46.55
N LEU A 142 25.99 4.71 46.40
CA LEU A 142 27.03 3.66 46.44
C LEU A 142 28.33 4.15 45.78
N CYS A 143 29.22 4.71 46.60
CA CYS A 143 30.66 4.60 46.43
C CYS A 143 31.32 4.89 47.79
N GLY A 144 31.90 3.86 48.43
CA GLY A 144 32.56 3.93 49.74
C GLY A 144 32.35 2.68 50.56
#